data_AF-A0A534WMB9-F1
#
_entry.id   AF-A0A534WMB9-F1
#
_cell.length_a   1.000
_cell.length_b   1.000
_cell.length_c   1.000
_cell.angle_alpha   90.00
_cell.angle_beta   90.00
_cell.angle_gamma   90.00
#
_symmetry.space_group_name_H-M   'P 1'
#
loop_
_entity.id
_entity.type
_entity.pdbx_description
1 polymer ?
#
loop_
_entity_poly.entity_id
_entity_poly.type
_entity_poly.pdbx_seq_one_letter_code
_entity_poly.pdbx_strand_id
1 'polypeptide(L)' 'MLEIEPQQLAEKLRRGEPIYLIDVRHDWEHQLARLPDQAVIPLHELPARLDEVQPGAGAEIV' A
#
# COMPACT_ATOMS: atom_id res chain seq x y z
N MET A 1 -1.42 -12.17 -14.20
CA MET A 1 -0.80 -12.29 -12.87
C MET A 1 -0.85 -10.90 -12.26
N LEU A 2 -1.32 -10.75 -11.01
CA LEU A 2 -1.58 -9.46 -10.35
C LEU A 2 -0.47 -9.08 -9.35
N GLU A 3 0.76 -9.52 -9.60
CA GLU A 3 1.89 -9.37 -8.67
C GLU A 3 2.93 -8.40 -9.24
N ILE A 4 3.69 -7.76 -8.36
CA ILE A 4 4.78 -6.83 -8.69
C ILE A 4 6.01 -7.16 -7.83
N GLU A 5 7.19 -7.08 -8.43
CA GLU A 5 8.46 -7.24 -7.69
C GLU A 5 8.81 -5.98 -6.89
N PRO A 6 9.46 -6.10 -5.72
CA PRO A 6 9.84 -4.93 -4.90
C PRO A 6 10.68 -3.88 -5.65
N GLN A 7 11.56 -4.32 -6.54
CA GLN A 7 12.39 -3.42 -7.36
C GLN A 7 11.53 -2.59 -8.33
N GLN A 8 10.49 -3.18 -8.90
CA GLN A 8 9.57 -2.49 -9.82
C GLN A 8 8.75 -1.45 -9.06
N LEU A 9 8.24 -1.79 -7.88
CA LEU A 9 7.55 -0.82 -7.01
C LEU A 9 8.49 0.35 -6.65
N ALA A 10 9.73 0.06 -6.24
CA ALA A 10 10.72 1.08 -5.91
C ALA A 10 11.03 2.02 -7.09
N GLU A 11 11.07 1.52 -8.32
CA GLU A 11 11.25 2.32 -9.53
C GLU A 11 10.02 3.19 -9.85
N LYS A 12 8.80 2.67 -9.68
CA LYS A 12 7.55 3.43 -9.84
C LYS A 12 7.46 4.58 -8.83
N LEU A 13 7.73 4.30 -7.56
CA LEU A 13 7.76 5.31 -6.49
C LEU A 13 8.81 6.40 -6.77
N ARG A 14 10.02 6.01 -7.20
CA ARG A 14 11.09 6.96 -7.55
C ARG A 14 10.74 7.86 -8.74
N ARG A 15 9.92 7.38 -9.66
CA ARG A 15 9.42 8.15 -10.82
C ARG A 15 8.23 9.05 -10.48
N GLY A 16 7.68 8.94 -9.26
CA GLY A 16 6.49 9.69 -8.86
C GLY A 16 5.22 9.21 -9.56
N GLU A 17 5.16 7.94 -9.95
CA GLU A 17 3.90 7.36 -10.44
C GLU A 17 2.81 7.41 -9.35
N PRO A 18 1.54 7.62 -9.71
CA PRO A 18 0.46 7.64 -8.74
C PRO A 18 0.22 6.21 -8.23
N ILE A 19 0.82 5.90 -7.08
CA ILE A 19 0.67 4.61 -6.39
C ILE A 19 -0.06 4.85 -5.07
N TYR A 20 -1.07 4.04 -4.79
CA TYR A 20 -1.73 3.96 -3.49
C TYR A 20 -1.27 2.68 -2.78
N LEU A 21 -0.27 2.83 -1.90
CA LEU A 21 0.34 1.71 -1.19
C LEU A 21 -0.42 1.39 0.10
N ILE A 22 -0.86 0.13 0.29
CA ILE A 22 -1.60 -0.33 1.47
C ILE A 22 -0.82 -1.42 2.20
N ASP A 23 -0.46 -1.14 3.45
CA ASP A 23 0.12 -2.12 4.34
C ASP A 23 -0.99 -2.87 5.09
N VAL A 24 -1.17 -4.13 4.72
CA VAL A 24 -2.20 -5.02 5.28
C VAL A 24 -1.68 -5.95 6.36
N ARG A 25 -0.44 -5.74 6.83
CA ARG A 25 0.19 -6.53 7.89
C ARG A 25 -0.36 -6.20 9.28
N HIS A 26 0.11 -6.89 10.30
CA HIS A 26 -0.19 -6.53 11.68
C HIS A 26 0.54 -5.26 12.12
N ASP A 27 -0.03 -4.54 13.09
CA ASP A 27 0.53 -3.29 13.62
C ASP A 27 1.98 -3.42 14.11
N TRP A 28 2.33 -4.55 14.72
CA TRP A 28 3.69 -4.78 15.22
C TRP A 28 4.71 -4.92 14.08
N GLU A 29 4.32 -5.48 12.93
CA GLU A 29 5.18 -5.59 11.75
C GLU A 29 5.41 -4.22 11.11
N HIS A 30 4.35 -3.41 11.03
CA HIS A 30 4.40 -2.04 10.57
C HIS A 30 5.32 -1.17 11.45
N GLN A 31 5.24 -1.34 12.78
CA GLN A 31 6.08 -0.63 13.73
C GLN A 31 7.55 -1.05 13.64
N LEU A 32 7.82 -2.31 13.28
CA LEU A 32 9.17 -2.84 13.11
C LEU A 32 9.85 -2.27 11.85
N ALA A 33 9.12 -2.23 10.73
CA ALA A 33 9.60 -1.68 9.47
C ALA A 33 8.44 -1.30 8.54
N ARG A 34 8.57 -0.17 7.84
CA ARG A 34 7.56 0.37 6.92
C ARG A 34 8.17 1.19 5.80
N LEU A 35 7.45 1.29 4.69
CA LEU A 35 7.71 2.30 3.66
C LEU A 35 7.05 3.63 4.08
N PRO A 36 7.53 4.77 3.58
CA PRO A 36 6.85 6.05 3.77
C PRO A 36 5.55 6.12 2.95
N ASP A 37 4.67 7.05 3.31
CA ASP A 37 3.48 7.44 2.53
C ASP A 37 2.52 6.30 2.15
N GLN A 38 2.37 5.32 3.05
CA GLN A 38 1.47 4.18 2.92
C GLN A 38 0.23 4.31 3.82
N ALA A 39 -0.91 3.80 3.36
CA ALA A 39 -2.05 3.51 4.21
C ALA A 39 -1.76 2.25 5.05
N VAL A 40 -2.32 2.16 6.26
CA VAL A 40 -2.18 0.98 7.13
C VAL A 40 -3.56 0.50 7.53
N ILE A 41 -3.94 -0.66 7.02
CA ILE A 41 -5.22 -1.30 7.33
C ILE A 41 -4.95 -2.80 7.43
N PRO A 42 -4.78 -3.34 8.66
CA PRO A 42 -4.53 -4.76 8.84
C PRO A 42 -5.56 -5.62 8.09
N LEU A 43 -5.12 -6.69 7.45
CA LEU A 43 -5.94 -7.47 6.51
C LEU A 43 -7.27 -7.96 7.13
N HIS A 44 -7.25 -8.29 8.42
CA HIS A 44 -8.42 -8.75 9.15
C HIS A 44 -9.45 -7.64 9.43
N GLU A 45 -9.04 -6.38 9.39
CA GLU A 45 -9.91 -5.20 9.54
C GLU A 45 -10.35 -4.62 8.20
N LEU A 46 -9.60 -4.89 7.12
CA LEU A 46 -9.82 -4.32 5.79
C LEU A 46 -11.26 -4.43 5.28
N PRO A 47 -11.99 -5.56 5.43
CA PRO A 47 -13.38 -5.63 4.98
C PRO A 47 -14.32 -4.64 5.69
N ALA A 48 -14.06 -4.35 6.97
CA ALA A 48 -14.86 -3.41 7.77
C ALA A 48 -14.42 -1.95 7.58
N ARG A 49 -13.18 -1.74 7.12
CA ARG A 49 -12.55 -0.42 6.93
C ARG A 49 -12.33 -0.08 5.45
N LEU A 50 -13.04 -0.76 4.53
CA LEU A 50 -12.84 -0.58 3.09
C LEU A 50 -13.07 0.87 2.63
N ASP A 51 -13.96 1.60 3.31
CA ASP A 51 -14.21 3.02 3.04
C ASP A 51 -12.99 3.93 3.29
N GLU A 52 -11.97 3.46 4.01
CA GLU A 52 -10.70 4.18 4.18
C GLU A 52 -9.76 4.03 2.97
N VAL A 53 -10.03 3.06 2.08
CA VAL A 53 -9.26 2.86 0.85
C VAL A 53 -9.71 3.88 -0.19
N GLN A 54 -9.04 5.04 -0.19
CA GLN A 54 -9.37 6.18 -1.05
C GLN A 54 -8.22 6.50 -2.02
N PRO A 55 -7.98 5.64 -3.04
CA PRO A 55 -6.97 5.91 -4.04
C PRO A 55 -7.33 7.15 -4.87
N GLY A 56 -6.34 7.99 -5.15
CA GLY A 56 -6.50 9.11 -6.08
C GLY A 56 -6.87 8.64 -7.49
N ALA A 57 -7.42 9.54 -8.30
CA ALA A 57 -7.82 9.22 -9.67
C ALA A 57 -6.61 8.70 -10.49
N GLY A 58 -6.75 7.49 -11.03
CA GLY A 58 -5.71 6.83 -11.83
C GLY A 58 -4.56 6.24 -11.02
N ALA A 59 -4.65 6.22 -9.69
CA ALA A 59 -3.65 5.56 -8.86
C ALA A 59 -3.75 4.04 -8.94
N GLU A 60 -2.60 3.38 -9.09
CA GLU A 60 -2.50 1.92 -8.99
C GLU A 60 -2.46 1.53 -7.51
N ILE A 61 -3.34 0.61 -7.09
CA ILE A 61 -3.36 0.08 -5.73
C ILE A 61 -2.31 -1.02 -5.64
N VAL A 62 -1.40 -0.88 -4.68
CA VAL A 62 -0.32 -1.84 -4.42
C VAL A 62 -0.31 -2.24 -2.96
#